data_AF-A0A075WR80-F1
#
_entry.id   AF-A0A075WR80-F1
#
_cell.length_a   1.000
_cell.length_b   1.000
_cell.length_c   1.000
_cell.angle_alpha   90.00
_cell.angle_beta   90.00
_cell.angle_gamma   90.00
#
_symmetry.space_group_name_H-M   'P 1'
#
loop_
_entity.id
_entity.type
_entity.pdbx_description
1 polymer ?
#
loop_
_entity_poly.entity_id
_entity_poly.type
_entity_poly.pdbx_seq_one_letter_code
_entity_poly.pdbx_strand_id
1 'polypeptide(L)'
;MQVRPVAKPEKANLENLAVVLVNPMYPENIGATARACANFGVTNLIVVNPESLDQEKIRAMATKGGLPIVENMKVFQDLEEALRDFQYVVGTTARLGRRRMVYHTPKEIAPYLCELSVKNRVAILFGNERFGLSNEHLGLCDKVVTIPTTEQASLNVAQAVVVILYEIFQHASNPIFPKPQLATQQELTIMYKIIEATLEAIDYIPHENKVLWHTNIRRFLSRLELTSKEVKIIQGFCRQLLWALGKEITLSSQEDKAPQNDRSEETCQKDKPS
;
A
#
# COMPACT_ATOMS: atom_id res chain seq x y z
N MET A 1 -10.23 13.12 0.32
CA MET A 1 -9.33 12.20 1.05
C MET A 1 -7.90 12.63 0.80
N GLN A 2 -7.15 13.02 1.85
CA GLN A 2 -5.71 13.26 1.76
C GLN A 2 -4.99 11.95 2.10
N VAL A 3 -4.14 11.46 1.21
CA VAL A 3 -3.33 10.25 1.43
C VAL A 3 -1.91 10.74 1.68
N ARG A 4 -1.30 10.38 2.82
CA ARG A 4 0.12 10.69 3.07
C ARG A 4 1.00 9.74 2.25
N PRO A 5 2.16 10.17 1.72
CA PRO A 5 3.09 9.25 1.08
C PRO A 5 3.55 8.18 2.08
N VAL A 6 3.30 6.90 1.79
CA VAL A 6 3.60 5.77 2.71
C VAL A 6 4.76 4.91 2.20
N ALA A 7 5.25 5.15 0.98
CA ALA A 7 6.24 4.28 0.35
C ALA A 7 7.11 5.03 -0.67
N LYS A 8 8.33 4.51 -0.90
CA LYS A 8 9.21 4.91 -2.01
C LYS A 8 9.29 3.76 -3.03
N PRO A 9 9.25 4.05 -4.34
CA PRO A 9 9.46 3.04 -5.37
C PRO A 9 10.94 2.65 -5.42
N GLU A 10 11.26 1.38 -5.17
CA GLU A 10 12.62 0.84 -5.17
C GLU A 10 12.86 -0.14 -6.32
N LYS A 11 11.79 -0.77 -6.83
CA LYS A 11 11.86 -1.86 -7.82
C LYS A 11 11.46 -1.43 -9.24
N ALA A 12 11.20 -0.15 -9.47
CA ALA A 12 10.78 0.39 -10.76
C ALA A 12 11.36 1.79 -10.96
N ASN A 13 11.59 2.18 -12.22
CA ASN A 13 11.86 3.57 -12.57
C ASN A 13 10.57 4.20 -13.14
N LEU A 14 9.86 4.96 -12.31
CA LEU A 14 8.58 5.56 -12.69
C LEU A 14 8.71 6.67 -13.74
N GLU A 15 9.90 7.27 -13.89
CA GLU A 15 10.17 8.26 -14.95
C GLU A 15 10.22 7.63 -16.35
N ASN A 16 10.37 6.31 -16.43
CA ASN A 16 10.31 5.57 -17.69
C ASN A 16 8.89 5.06 -18.00
N LEU A 17 7.93 5.24 -17.09
CA LEU A 17 6.54 4.92 -17.35
C LEU A 17 5.82 6.15 -17.91
N ALA A 18 4.96 5.94 -18.90
CA ALA A 18 4.06 6.97 -19.39
C ALA A 18 2.61 6.48 -19.46
N VAL A 19 1.70 7.33 -19.00
CA VAL A 19 0.26 7.15 -19.21
C VAL A 19 -0.11 7.86 -20.50
N VAL A 20 -0.72 7.12 -21.43
CA VAL A 20 -1.14 7.64 -22.74
C VAL A 20 -2.66 7.58 -22.84
N LEU A 21 -3.32 8.74 -22.91
CA LEU A 21 -4.76 8.84 -23.16
C LEU A 21 -4.99 8.99 -24.66
N VAL A 22 -5.75 8.06 -25.25
CA VAL A 22 -6.02 8.04 -26.69
C VAL A 22 -7.48 8.43 -26.95
N ASN A 23 -7.67 9.49 -27.73
CA ASN A 23 -8.96 10.09 -28.06
C ASN A 23 -9.83 10.45 -26.84
N PRO A 24 -9.30 11.05 -25.75
CA PRO A 24 -10.14 11.39 -24.61
C PRO A 24 -11.22 12.39 -25.01
N MET A 25 -12.47 12.09 -24.64
CA MET A 25 -13.62 12.93 -24.98
C MET A 25 -13.79 14.09 -24.00
N TYR A 26 -13.46 13.87 -22.72
CA TYR A 26 -13.74 14.83 -21.67
C TYR A 26 -12.43 15.40 -21.07
N PRO A 27 -12.19 16.72 -21.12
CA PRO A 27 -11.01 17.35 -20.54
C PRO A 27 -10.87 17.09 -19.03
N GLU A 28 -11.99 16.93 -18.32
CA GLU A 28 -12.04 16.57 -16.90
C GLU A 28 -11.29 15.25 -16.61
N ASN A 29 -11.33 14.30 -17.54
CA ASN A 29 -10.64 13.02 -17.40
C ASN A 29 -9.13 13.14 -17.62
N ILE A 30 -8.67 14.08 -18.45
CA ILE A 30 -7.24 14.40 -18.57
C ILE A 30 -6.73 14.94 -17.23
N GLY A 31 -7.46 15.89 -16.63
CA GLY A 31 -7.13 16.43 -15.32
C GLY A 31 -7.14 15.36 -14.22
N ALA A 32 -8.20 14.57 -14.15
CA ALA A 32 -8.30 13.47 -13.18
C ALA A 32 -7.20 12.41 -13.37
N THR A 33 -6.77 12.17 -14.60
CA THR A 33 -5.63 11.29 -14.92
C THR A 33 -4.32 11.90 -14.44
N ALA A 34 -4.06 13.19 -14.69
CA ALA A 34 -2.88 13.88 -14.17
C ALA A 34 -2.81 13.82 -12.65
N ARG A 35 -3.95 13.95 -11.96
CA ARG A 35 -4.05 13.73 -10.52
C ARG A 35 -3.66 12.30 -10.12
N ALA A 36 -4.16 11.29 -10.84
CA ALA A 36 -3.81 9.89 -10.58
C ALA A 36 -2.31 9.65 -10.76
N CYS A 37 -1.73 10.14 -11.85
CA CYS A 37 -0.29 10.11 -12.13
C CYS A 37 0.52 10.71 -10.97
N ALA A 38 0.12 11.89 -10.46
CA ALA A 38 0.75 12.53 -9.31
C ALA A 38 0.67 11.69 -8.02
N ASN A 39 -0.45 11.02 -7.76
CA ASN A 39 -0.61 10.18 -6.56
C ASN A 39 0.37 9.00 -6.55
N PHE A 40 0.73 8.47 -7.72
CA PHE A 40 1.56 7.28 -7.87
C PHE A 40 2.98 7.58 -8.38
N GLY A 41 3.34 8.85 -8.54
CA GLY A 41 4.69 9.28 -8.91
C GLY A 41 5.06 9.09 -10.38
N VAL A 42 4.07 8.88 -11.27
CA VAL A 42 4.31 8.87 -12.72
C VAL A 42 4.16 10.29 -13.22
N THR A 43 5.18 10.85 -13.87
CA THR A 43 5.18 12.27 -14.31
C THR A 43 4.85 12.43 -15.79
N ASN A 44 5.02 11.38 -16.60
CA ASN A 44 4.79 11.44 -18.04
C ASN A 44 3.31 11.16 -18.35
N LEU A 45 2.58 12.21 -18.66
CA LEU A 45 1.25 12.13 -19.25
C LEU A 45 1.33 12.53 -20.73
N ILE A 46 0.80 11.67 -21.60
CA ILE A 46 0.68 11.90 -23.02
C ILE A 46 -0.79 11.84 -23.41
N VAL A 47 -1.24 12.80 -24.22
CA VAL A 47 -2.61 12.88 -24.72
C VAL A 47 -2.58 12.85 -26.23
N VAL A 48 -3.28 11.89 -26.84
CA VAL A 48 -3.31 11.69 -28.29
C VAL A 48 -4.71 12.01 -28.80
N ASN A 49 -4.78 12.93 -29.77
CA ASN A 49 -5.98 13.35 -30.48
C ASN A 49 -7.19 13.63 -29.55
N PRO A 50 -7.07 14.54 -28.56
CA PRO A 50 -8.16 14.86 -27.65
C PRO A 50 -9.31 15.59 -28.37
N GLU A 51 -10.56 15.28 -28.02
CA GLU A 51 -11.72 16.02 -28.56
C GLU A 51 -11.75 17.47 -28.07
N SER A 52 -11.27 17.71 -26.84
CA SER A 52 -11.19 19.04 -26.23
C SER A 52 -10.02 19.15 -25.26
N LEU A 53 -9.38 20.32 -25.26
CA LEU A 53 -8.27 20.70 -24.38
C LEU A 53 -8.61 21.92 -23.51
N ASP A 54 -9.87 22.04 -23.10
CA ASP A 54 -10.33 23.10 -22.19
C ASP A 54 -9.50 23.10 -20.90
N GLN A 55 -8.56 24.05 -20.83
CA GLN A 55 -7.57 24.13 -19.76
C GLN A 55 -8.19 24.42 -18.40
N GLU A 56 -9.33 25.11 -18.35
CA GLU A 56 -10.01 25.40 -17.09
C GLU A 56 -10.55 24.11 -16.48
N LYS A 57 -11.21 23.28 -17.31
CA LYS A 57 -11.75 21.98 -16.90
C LYS A 57 -10.66 20.97 -16.53
N ILE A 58 -9.57 20.92 -17.30
CA ILE A 58 -8.42 20.04 -16.99
C ILE A 58 -7.83 20.43 -15.62
N ARG A 59 -7.52 21.72 -15.42
CA ARG A 59 -6.89 22.20 -14.19
C ARG A 59 -7.80 22.04 -12.97
N ALA A 60 -9.11 22.23 -13.13
CA ALA A 60 -10.09 22.02 -12.06
C ALA A 60 -10.02 20.59 -11.49
N MET A 61 -9.75 19.58 -12.33
CA MET A 61 -9.70 18.18 -11.93
C MET A 61 -8.33 17.68 -11.48
N ALA A 62 -7.24 18.33 -11.90
CA ALA A 62 -5.86 17.90 -11.64
C ALA A 62 -5.42 18.01 -10.17
N THR A 63 -6.02 18.91 -9.38
CA THR A 63 -5.58 19.30 -8.03
C THR A 63 -4.14 19.83 -8.00
N LYS A 64 -3.68 20.38 -6.86
CA LYS A 64 -2.34 20.99 -6.75
C LYS A 64 -1.20 20.05 -7.16
N GLY A 65 -1.31 18.75 -6.89
CA GLY A 65 -0.28 17.76 -7.24
C GLY A 65 -0.23 17.38 -8.71
N GLY A 66 -1.37 17.44 -9.42
CA GLY A 66 -1.45 17.10 -10.85
C GLY A 66 -1.15 18.28 -11.79
N LEU A 67 -1.20 19.53 -11.31
CA LEU A 67 -0.92 20.71 -12.15
C LEU A 67 0.44 20.65 -12.87
N PRO A 68 1.56 20.30 -12.21
CA PRO A 68 2.85 20.18 -12.92
C PRO A 68 2.82 19.13 -14.03
N ILE A 69 2.05 18.05 -13.87
CA ILE A 69 1.91 17.01 -14.89
C ILE A 69 1.09 17.53 -16.07
N VAL A 70 0.01 18.28 -15.82
CA VAL A 70 -0.78 18.94 -16.88
C VAL A 70 0.08 19.94 -17.66
N GLU A 71 0.91 20.73 -16.96
CA GLU A 71 1.77 21.74 -17.59
C GLU A 71 2.86 21.11 -18.49
N ASN A 72 3.34 19.92 -18.13
CA ASN A 72 4.39 19.21 -18.88
C ASN A 72 3.84 18.09 -19.79
N MET A 73 2.50 17.91 -19.85
CA MET A 73 1.92 16.85 -20.65
C MET A 73 2.20 17.08 -22.14
N LYS A 74 2.48 16.01 -22.87
CA LYS A 74 2.69 16.09 -24.32
C LYS A 74 1.38 15.79 -25.04
N VAL A 75 1.08 16.56 -26.07
CA VAL A 75 -0.10 16.35 -26.92
C VAL A 75 0.34 16.01 -28.33
N PHE A 76 -0.20 14.92 -28.87
CA PHE A 76 0.05 14.46 -30.24
C PHE A 76 -1.26 14.31 -31.00
N GLN A 77 -1.22 14.37 -32.33
CA GLN A 77 -2.37 14.05 -33.18
C GLN A 77 -2.42 12.57 -33.56
N ASP A 78 -1.26 11.91 -33.61
CA ASP A 78 -1.13 10.53 -34.03
C ASP A 78 -0.50 9.65 -32.93
N LEU A 79 -0.99 8.42 -32.81
CA LEU A 79 -0.54 7.48 -31.79
C LEU A 79 0.84 6.91 -32.11
N GLU A 80 1.14 6.60 -33.37
CA GLU A 80 2.46 6.08 -33.74
C GLU A 80 3.56 7.10 -33.45
N GLU A 81 3.29 8.39 -33.73
CA GLU A 81 4.18 9.48 -33.35
C GLU A 81 4.43 9.55 -31.85
N ALA A 82 3.36 9.48 -31.04
CA ALA A 82 3.46 9.48 -29.59
C ALA A 82 4.28 8.29 -29.05
N LEU A 83 4.31 7.16 -29.76
CA LEU A 83 4.93 5.92 -29.33
C LEU A 83 6.36 5.68 -29.84
N ARG A 84 6.87 6.48 -30.79
CA ARG A 84 8.20 6.27 -31.44
C ARG A 84 9.35 5.99 -30.47
N ASP A 85 9.28 6.60 -29.30
CA ASP A 85 10.32 6.58 -28.29
C ASP A 85 10.23 5.40 -27.31
N PHE A 86 9.10 4.69 -27.27
CA PHE A 86 8.85 3.64 -26.29
C PHE A 86 9.35 2.28 -26.77
N GLN A 87 9.96 1.52 -25.86
CA GLN A 87 10.45 0.16 -26.14
C GLN A 87 9.39 -0.91 -25.84
N TYR A 88 8.32 -0.53 -25.15
CA TYR A 88 7.25 -1.45 -24.78
C TYR A 88 5.92 -0.72 -24.61
N VAL A 89 4.85 -1.31 -25.15
CA VAL A 89 3.52 -0.70 -25.22
C VAL A 89 2.47 -1.67 -24.67
N VAL A 90 1.69 -1.19 -23.71
CA VAL A 90 0.62 -1.95 -23.05
C VAL A 90 -0.72 -1.28 -23.31
N GLY A 91 -1.65 -2.00 -23.93
CA GLY A 91 -3.02 -1.54 -24.15
C GLY A 91 -3.97 -1.97 -23.03
N THR A 92 -4.91 -1.11 -22.63
CA THR A 92 -5.98 -1.48 -21.69
C THR A 92 -7.30 -1.75 -22.41
N THR A 93 -7.99 -2.82 -22.03
CA THR A 93 -9.30 -3.16 -22.60
C THR A 93 -10.21 -3.88 -21.61
N ALA A 94 -11.51 -3.59 -21.69
CA ALA A 94 -12.56 -4.37 -21.04
C ALA A 94 -12.97 -5.62 -21.84
N ARG A 95 -12.60 -5.70 -23.13
CA ARG A 95 -13.06 -6.75 -24.05
C ARG A 95 -12.07 -7.89 -24.14
N LEU A 96 -12.53 -9.10 -23.80
CA LEU A 96 -11.81 -10.34 -24.08
C LEU A 96 -12.07 -10.73 -25.55
N GLY A 97 -11.19 -10.31 -26.45
CA GLY A 97 -11.24 -10.65 -27.87
C GLY A 97 -10.78 -12.09 -28.14
N ARG A 98 -11.38 -12.73 -29.15
CA ARG A 98 -11.05 -14.11 -29.60
C ARG A 98 -9.69 -14.27 -30.28
N ARG A 99 -8.99 -13.17 -30.62
CA ARG A 99 -7.69 -13.21 -31.31
C ARG A 99 -6.53 -13.08 -30.32
N ARG A 100 -5.65 -14.10 -30.32
CA ARG A 100 -4.20 -14.22 -30.00
C ARG A 100 -3.46 -13.21 -29.08
N MET A 101 -4.12 -12.29 -28.37
CA MET A 101 -3.45 -11.46 -27.37
C MET A 101 -3.45 -12.18 -26.02
N VAL A 102 -2.30 -12.17 -25.35
CA VAL A 102 -2.19 -12.68 -23.98
C VAL A 102 -2.75 -11.62 -23.06
N TYR A 103 -3.91 -11.88 -22.48
CA TYR A 103 -4.54 -11.01 -21.49
C TYR A 103 -3.86 -11.20 -20.14
N HIS A 104 -3.53 -10.08 -19.50
CA HIS A 104 -3.06 -10.05 -18.12
C HIS A 104 -4.02 -9.22 -17.28
N THR A 105 -4.17 -9.57 -16.02
CA THR A 105 -4.72 -8.65 -15.03
C THR A 105 -3.68 -7.61 -14.63
N PRO A 106 -4.09 -6.46 -14.07
CA PRO A 106 -3.18 -5.45 -13.54
C PRO A 106 -2.14 -6.04 -12.56
N LYS A 107 -2.60 -6.95 -11.68
CA LYS A 107 -1.77 -7.64 -10.70
C LYS A 107 -0.70 -8.55 -11.33
N GLU A 108 -1.04 -9.24 -12.42
CA GLU A 108 -0.13 -10.16 -13.10
C GLU A 108 0.96 -9.42 -13.90
N ILE A 109 0.62 -8.29 -14.53
CA ILE A 109 1.55 -7.56 -15.39
C ILE A 109 2.44 -6.58 -14.61
N ALA A 110 1.99 -6.08 -13.45
CA ALA A 110 2.70 -5.07 -12.68
C ALA A 110 4.16 -5.43 -12.35
N PRO A 111 4.51 -6.66 -11.89
CA PRO A 111 5.89 -7.05 -11.66
C PRO A 111 6.77 -6.91 -12.91
N TYR A 112 6.25 -7.39 -14.05
CA TYR A 112 6.96 -7.34 -15.32
C TYR A 112 7.18 -5.90 -15.80
N LEU A 113 6.18 -5.02 -15.67
CA LEU A 113 6.34 -3.60 -16.04
C LEU A 113 7.33 -2.88 -15.13
N CYS A 114 7.34 -3.21 -13.82
CA CYS A 114 8.31 -2.65 -12.88
C CYS A 114 9.74 -3.00 -13.29
N GLU A 115 10.03 -4.28 -13.52
CA GLU A 115 11.36 -4.75 -13.96
C GLU A 115 11.77 -4.12 -15.29
N LEU A 116 10.85 -4.08 -16.27
CA LEU A 116 11.12 -3.55 -17.60
C LEU A 116 11.41 -2.05 -17.57
N SER A 117 10.66 -1.29 -16.76
CA SER A 117 10.80 0.16 -16.61
C SER A 117 12.17 0.60 -16.13
N VAL A 118 12.95 -0.26 -15.46
CA VAL A 118 14.30 0.07 -14.96
C VAL A 118 15.21 0.55 -16.09
N LYS A 119 15.09 -0.04 -17.29
CA LYS A 119 15.97 0.28 -18.44
C LYS A 119 15.23 0.70 -19.71
N ASN A 120 13.92 0.59 -19.74
CA ASN A 120 13.12 0.78 -20.95
C ASN A 120 11.98 1.75 -20.70
N ARG A 121 11.66 2.59 -21.69
CA ARG A 121 10.46 3.43 -21.66
C ARG A 121 9.25 2.56 -21.98
N VAL A 122 8.23 2.61 -21.11
CA VAL A 122 7.00 1.82 -21.22
C VAL A 122 5.79 2.75 -21.32
N ALA A 123 4.99 2.57 -22.38
CA ALA A 123 3.73 3.29 -22.56
C ALA A 123 2.55 2.42 -22.13
N ILE A 124 1.62 3.01 -21.36
CA ILE A 124 0.38 2.37 -20.94
C ILE A 124 -0.79 3.15 -21.53
N LEU A 125 -1.49 2.54 -22.47
CA LEU A 125 -2.53 3.17 -23.28
C LEU A 125 -3.90 2.96 -22.65
N PHE A 126 -4.64 4.05 -22.58
CA PHE A 126 -6.04 4.09 -22.17
C PHE A 126 -6.85 4.73 -23.27
N GLY A 127 -7.88 4.02 -23.72
CA GLY A 127 -8.76 4.51 -24.78
C GLY A 127 -9.87 5.41 -24.26
N ASN A 128 -10.71 5.85 -25.19
CA ASN A 128 -11.79 6.76 -24.88
C ASN A 128 -12.91 6.10 -24.05
N GLU A 129 -13.75 6.93 -23.47
CA GLU A 129 -14.75 6.56 -22.46
C GLU A 129 -15.93 5.74 -23.04
N ARG A 130 -16.14 5.79 -24.35
CA ARG A 130 -17.27 5.10 -25.02
C ARG A 130 -16.88 3.77 -25.65
N PHE A 131 -15.74 3.73 -26.33
CA PHE A 131 -15.33 2.63 -27.19
C PHE A 131 -14.03 1.98 -26.73
N GLY A 132 -13.27 2.63 -25.83
CA GLY A 132 -11.95 2.19 -25.42
C GLY A 132 -10.93 2.32 -26.56
N LEU A 133 -9.92 1.45 -26.55
CA LEU A 133 -8.94 1.37 -27.63
C LEU A 133 -9.55 0.66 -28.84
N SER A 134 -9.30 1.20 -30.04
CA SER A 134 -9.67 0.54 -31.29
C SER A 134 -8.81 -0.72 -31.51
N ASN A 135 -9.21 -1.60 -32.42
CA ASN A 135 -8.39 -2.75 -32.79
C ASN A 135 -7.05 -2.32 -33.42
N GLU A 136 -7.02 -1.16 -34.08
CA GLU A 136 -5.80 -0.58 -34.65
C GLU A 136 -4.84 -0.15 -33.53
N HIS A 137 -5.34 0.56 -32.51
CA HIS A 137 -4.52 0.92 -31.34
C HIS A 137 -4.00 -0.32 -30.60
N LEU A 138 -4.84 -1.34 -30.42
CA LEU A 138 -4.44 -2.59 -29.78
C LEU A 138 -3.41 -3.36 -30.63
N GLY A 139 -3.42 -3.21 -31.95
CA GLY A 139 -2.43 -3.79 -32.85
C GLY A 139 -1.02 -3.21 -32.68
N LEU A 140 -0.88 -2.03 -32.07
CA LEU A 140 0.40 -1.40 -31.72
C LEU A 140 0.92 -1.82 -30.34
N CYS A 141 0.17 -2.63 -29.58
CA CYS A 141 0.52 -3.01 -28.22
C CYS A 141 1.23 -4.38 -28.18
N ASP A 142 2.28 -4.49 -27.37
CA ASP A 142 2.99 -5.75 -27.10
C ASP A 142 2.16 -6.68 -26.20
N LYS A 143 1.42 -6.10 -25.26
CA LYS A 143 0.51 -6.80 -24.35
C LYS A 143 -0.76 -6.02 -24.10
N VAL A 144 -1.77 -6.76 -23.64
CA VAL A 144 -3.05 -6.19 -23.27
C VAL A 144 -3.39 -6.55 -21.83
N VAL A 145 -3.89 -5.55 -21.12
CA VAL A 145 -4.32 -5.65 -19.73
C VAL A 145 -5.82 -5.45 -19.64
N THR A 146 -6.47 -6.32 -18.89
CA THR A 146 -7.89 -6.24 -18.59
C THR A 146 -8.08 -6.13 -17.10
N ILE A 147 -8.69 -5.04 -16.64
CA ILE A 147 -9.13 -4.88 -15.26
C ILE A 147 -10.36 -5.77 -15.05
N PRO A 148 -10.30 -6.79 -14.18
CA PRO A 148 -11.45 -7.64 -13.91
C PRO A 148 -12.61 -6.80 -13.35
N THR A 149 -13.77 -6.91 -13.97
CA THR A 149 -15.02 -6.25 -13.57
C THR A 149 -16.17 -7.25 -13.67
N THR A 150 -17.32 -6.92 -13.08
CA THR A 150 -18.56 -7.71 -13.25
C THR A 150 -19.17 -7.44 -14.64
N GLU A 151 -20.47 -7.66 -14.82
CA GLU A 151 -21.15 -7.46 -16.12
C GLU A 151 -21.07 -6.01 -16.64
N GLN A 152 -20.94 -5.02 -15.75
CA GLN A 152 -20.76 -3.62 -16.12
C GLN A 152 -19.27 -3.29 -16.31
N ALA A 153 -18.74 -3.63 -17.48
CA ALA A 153 -17.32 -3.50 -17.81
C ALA A 153 -16.96 -2.13 -18.44
N SER A 154 -17.43 -1.03 -17.85
CA SER A 154 -17.06 0.34 -18.27
C SER A 154 -16.64 1.16 -17.06
N LEU A 155 -15.32 1.20 -16.83
CA LEU A 155 -14.72 2.09 -15.84
C LEU A 155 -14.46 3.45 -16.48
N ASN A 156 -14.61 4.52 -15.68
CA ASN A 156 -14.09 5.82 -16.09
C ASN A 156 -12.58 5.70 -16.33
N VAL A 157 -12.08 6.38 -17.36
CA VAL A 157 -10.67 6.25 -17.79
C VAL A 157 -9.68 6.62 -16.66
N ALA A 158 -9.95 7.67 -15.89
CA ALA A 158 -9.08 8.05 -14.78
C ALA A 158 -9.13 7.01 -13.64
N GLN A 159 -10.26 6.33 -13.43
CA GLN A 159 -10.36 5.21 -12.48
C GLN A 159 -9.56 4.00 -12.96
N ALA A 160 -9.60 3.69 -14.25
CA ALA A 160 -8.77 2.62 -14.83
C ALA A 160 -7.27 2.93 -14.66
N VAL A 161 -6.86 4.19 -14.87
CA VAL A 161 -5.49 4.65 -14.61
C VAL A 161 -5.11 4.43 -13.15
N VAL A 162 -5.99 4.80 -12.20
CA VAL A 162 -5.75 4.60 -10.77
C VAL A 162 -5.50 3.12 -10.43
N VAL A 163 -6.31 2.20 -10.95
CA VAL A 163 -6.15 0.75 -10.68
C VAL A 163 -4.81 0.24 -11.19
N ILE A 164 -4.45 0.59 -12.44
CA ILE A 164 -3.19 0.14 -13.05
C ILE A 164 -1.98 0.71 -12.30
N LEU A 165 -1.98 2.03 -12.05
CA LEU A 165 -0.87 2.68 -11.36
C LEU A 165 -0.76 2.25 -9.90
N TYR A 166 -1.88 1.94 -9.23
CA TYR A 166 -1.87 1.38 -7.88
C TYR A 166 -1.14 0.03 -7.85
N GLU A 167 -1.46 -0.90 -8.74
CA GLU A 167 -0.82 -2.22 -8.78
C GLU A 167 0.68 -2.11 -9.09
N ILE A 168 1.05 -1.23 -10.03
CA ILE A 168 2.46 -0.92 -10.32
C ILE A 168 3.14 -0.36 -9.08
N PHE A 169 2.57 0.66 -8.43
CA PHE A 169 3.18 1.29 -7.26
C PHE A 169 3.26 0.35 -6.05
N GLN A 170 2.24 -0.49 -5.86
CA GLN A 170 2.16 -1.50 -4.82
C GLN A 170 3.26 -2.56 -4.97
N HIS A 171 3.63 -2.91 -6.20
CA HIS A 171 4.75 -3.79 -6.48
C HIS A 171 6.11 -3.06 -6.40
N ALA A 172 6.18 -1.87 -6.98
CA ALA A 172 7.39 -1.04 -7.04
C ALA A 172 7.89 -0.62 -5.64
N SER A 173 6.98 -0.50 -4.68
CA SER A 173 7.25 0.07 -3.36
C SER A 173 7.01 -0.94 -2.24
N ASN A 174 7.76 -0.82 -1.15
CA ASN A 174 7.47 -1.52 0.11
C ASN A 174 6.73 -0.55 1.06
N PRO A 175 5.41 -0.65 1.23
CA PRO A 175 4.69 0.28 2.09
C PRO A 175 5.08 0.08 3.55
N ILE A 176 5.50 1.16 4.21
CA ILE A 176 5.90 1.14 5.61
C ILE A 176 4.68 1.49 6.46
N PHE A 177 3.97 0.48 6.92
CA PHE A 177 2.92 0.66 7.93
C PHE A 177 3.52 0.50 9.33
N PRO A 178 3.28 1.43 10.26
CA PRO A 178 3.70 1.25 11.64
C PRO A 178 2.96 0.03 12.20
N LYS A 179 3.69 -1.06 12.44
CA LYS A 179 3.14 -2.22 13.14
C LYS A 179 3.12 -1.92 14.64
N PRO A 180 2.02 -2.19 15.36
CA PRO A 180 1.98 -1.98 16.79
C PRO A 180 3.02 -2.88 17.49
N GLN A 181 3.63 -2.37 18.56
CA GLN A 181 4.53 -3.17 19.39
C GLN A 181 3.69 -4.09 20.28
N LEU A 182 3.72 -5.38 20.00
CA LEU A 182 3.05 -6.40 20.79
C LEU A 182 3.70 -6.52 22.18
N ALA A 183 2.89 -6.88 23.17
CA ALA A 183 3.38 -7.14 24.51
C ALA A 183 4.33 -8.34 24.52
N THR A 184 5.34 -8.28 25.38
CA THR A 184 6.24 -9.42 25.60
C THR A 184 5.51 -10.56 26.33
N GLN A 185 6.04 -11.78 26.23
CA GLN A 185 5.51 -12.92 27.00
C GLN A 185 5.57 -12.67 28.52
N GLN A 186 6.56 -11.90 28.99
CA GLN A 186 6.65 -11.49 30.38
C GLN A 186 5.49 -10.56 30.78
N GLU A 187 5.22 -9.52 29.98
CA GLU A 187 4.10 -8.60 30.21
C GLU A 187 2.74 -9.33 30.21
N LEU A 188 2.54 -10.23 29.24
CA LEU A 188 1.34 -11.06 29.16
C LEU A 188 1.21 -12.00 30.36
N THR A 189 2.30 -12.63 30.80
CA THR A 189 2.29 -13.54 31.96
C THR A 189 1.94 -12.79 33.25
N ILE A 190 2.51 -11.59 33.45
CA ILE A 190 2.16 -10.72 34.59
C ILE A 190 0.69 -10.33 34.52
N MET A 191 0.19 -9.98 33.33
CA MET A 191 -1.22 -9.67 33.14
C MET A 191 -2.13 -10.84 33.49
N TYR A 192 -1.82 -12.05 33.03
CA TYR A 192 -2.60 -13.24 33.37
C TYR A 192 -2.63 -13.44 34.89
N LYS A 193 -1.47 -13.41 35.57
CA LYS A 193 -1.42 -13.54 37.05
C LYS A 193 -2.30 -12.50 37.76
N ILE A 194 -2.27 -11.25 37.31
CA ILE A 194 -3.09 -10.19 37.89
C ILE A 194 -4.59 -10.45 37.65
N ILE A 195 -4.98 -10.82 36.44
CA ILE A 195 -6.38 -11.17 36.12
C ILE A 195 -6.85 -12.34 36.99
N GLU A 196 -6.03 -13.38 37.10
CA GLU A 196 -6.32 -14.56 37.92
C GLU A 196 -6.55 -14.18 39.38
N ALA A 197 -5.62 -13.41 39.98
CA ALA A 197 -5.76 -12.91 41.35
C ALA A 197 -7.02 -12.05 41.52
N THR A 198 -7.35 -11.21 40.53
CA THR A 198 -8.57 -10.38 40.56
C THR A 198 -9.83 -11.23 40.52
N LEU A 199 -9.90 -12.22 39.63
CA LEU A 199 -11.07 -13.08 39.48
C LEU A 199 -11.27 -14.03 40.67
N GLU A 200 -10.18 -14.50 41.30
CA GLU A 200 -10.24 -15.21 42.57
C GLU A 200 -10.72 -14.29 43.70
N ALA A 201 -10.28 -13.04 43.74
CA ALA A 201 -10.64 -12.12 44.82
C ALA A 201 -12.12 -11.77 44.88
N ILE A 202 -12.83 -11.83 43.75
CA ILE A 202 -14.26 -11.58 43.61
C ILE A 202 -15.10 -12.88 43.58
N ASP A 203 -14.49 -14.02 43.89
CA ASP A 203 -15.11 -15.36 43.87
C ASP A 203 -15.78 -15.73 42.52
N TYR A 204 -15.24 -15.22 41.40
CA TYR A 204 -15.76 -15.52 40.06
C TYR A 204 -15.33 -16.92 39.57
N ILE A 205 -14.15 -17.40 39.97
CA ILE A 205 -13.62 -18.69 39.52
C ILE A 205 -14.19 -19.84 40.38
N PRO A 206 -14.88 -20.83 39.80
CA PRO A 206 -15.35 -22.01 40.53
C PRO A 206 -14.20 -22.85 41.09
N HIS A 207 -14.34 -23.29 42.35
CA HIS A 207 -13.27 -23.97 43.08
C HIS A 207 -12.84 -25.32 42.47
N GLU A 208 -13.76 -26.03 41.83
CA GLU A 208 -13.51 -27.38 41.29
C GLU A 208 -12.73 -27.37 39.95
N ASN A 209 -12.60 -26.23 39.26
CA ASN A 209 -12.07 -26.18 37.89
C ASN A 209 -11.14 -24.99 37.60
N LYS A 210 -10.40 -24.49 38.60
CA LYS A 210 -9.52 -23.31 38.48
C LYS A 210 -8.56 -23.39 37.28
N VAL A 211 -7.86 -24.51 37.09
CA VAL A 211 -6.88 -24.71 36.01
C VAL A 211 -7.49 -24.54 34.61
N LEU A 212 -8.71 -25.06 34.42
CA LEU A 212 -9.42 -24.95 33.14
C LEU A 212 -9.83 -23.50 32.86
N TRP A 213 -10.30 -22.77 33.88
CA TRP A 213 -10.65 -21.36 33.76
C TRP A 213 -9.45 -20.47 33.43
N HIS A 214 -8.32 -20.64 34.13
CA HIS A 214 -7.07 -19.94 33.83
C HIS A 214 -6.62 -20.18 32.37
N THR A 215 -6.67 -21.44 31.94
CA THR A 215 -6.33 -21.83 30.57
C THR A 215 -7.27 -21.18 29.55
N ASN A 216 -8.57 -21.13 29.82
CA ASN A 216 -9.56 -20.53 28.93
C ASN A 216 -9.39 -19.01 28.82
N ILE A 217 -9.15 -18.31 29.93
CA ILE A 217 -8.89 -16.86 29.93
C ILE A 217 -7.63 -16.55 29.13
N ARG A 218 -6.54 -17.31 29.38
CA ARG A 218 -5.29 -17.15 28.64
C ARG A 218 -5.50 -17.36 27.15
N ARG A 219 -6.18 -18.45 26.76
CA ARG A 219 -6.51 -18.76 25.35
C ARG A 219 -7.43 -17.75 24.70
N PHE A 220 -8.34 -17.14 25.46
CA PHE A 220 -9.21 -16.09 24.95
C PHE A 220 -8.41 -14.83 24.63
N LEU A 221 -7.63 -14.34 25.60
CA LEU A 221 -6.85 -13.11 25.45
C LEU A 221 -5.68 -13.26 24.48
N SER A 222 -5.09 -14.45 24.34
CA SER A 222 -4.00 -14.69 23.38
C SER A 222 -4.44 -14.56 21.92
N ARG A 223 -5.74 -14.52 21.63
CA ARG A 223 -6.27 -14.31 20.26
C ARG A 223 -6.21 -12.85 19.82
N LEU A 224 -6.00 -11.91 20.74
CA LEU A 224 -6.18 -10.48 20.51
C LEU A 224 -4.89 -9.72 20.16
N GLU A 225 -3.74 -10.39 20.00
CA GLU A 225 -2.43 -9.77 19.70
C GLU A 225 -2.20 -8.46 20.50
N LEU A 226 -2.32 -8.55 21.83
CA LEU A 226 -2.31 -7.38 22.69
C LEU A 226 -0.98 -6.63 22.66
N THR A 227 -1.05 -5.30 22.62
CA THR A 227 0.09 -4.39 22.77
C THR A 227 0.50 -4.20 24.22
N SER A 228 1.75 -3.79 24.47
CA SER A 228 2.23 -3.48 25.83
C SER A 228 1.36 -2.42 26.52
N LYS A 229 0.77 -1.49 25.75
CA LYS A 229 -0.12 -0.46 26.29
C LYS A 229 -1.45 -1.04 26.76
N GLU A 230 -2.08 -1.91 25.97
CA GLU A 230 -3.33 -2.57 26.34
C GLU A 230 -3.13 -3.50 27.53
N VAL A 231 -2.03 -4.24 27.56
CA VAL A 231 -1.64 -5.05 28.71
C VAL A 231 -1.56 -4.18 29.97
N LYS A 232 -0.87 -3.04 29.93
CA LYS A 232 -0.77 -2.12 31.08
C LYS A 232 -2.12 -1.56 31.53
N ILE A 233 -3.04 -1.30 30.58
CA ILE A 233 -4.41 -0.86 30.89
C ILE A 233 -5.16 -1.95 31.65
N ILE A 234 -5.15 -3.19 31.13
CA ILE A 234 -5.82 -4.33 31.77
C ILE A 234 -5.25 -4.57 33.17
N GLN A 235 -3.92 -4.60 33.29
CA GLN A 235 -3.26 -4.74 34.58
C GLN A 235 -3.62 -3.61 35.55
N GLY A 236 -3.67 -2.36 35.07
CA GLY A 236 -4.06 -1.19 35.88
C GLY A 236 -5.48 -1.28 36.40
N PHE A 237 -6.43 -1.66 35.53
CA PHE A 237 -7.83 -1.90 35.90
C PHE A 237 -7.95 -2.96 36.99
N CYS A 238 -7.32 -4.12 36.79
CA CYS A 238 -7.35 -5.22 37.75
C CYS A 238 -6.70 -4.87 39.09
N ARG A 239 -5.56 -4.14 39.08
CA ARG A 239 -4.91 -3.64 40.30
C ARG A 239 -5.79 -2.65 41.05
N GLN A 240 -6.44 -1.73 40.34
CA GLN A 240 -7.35 -0.76 40.96
C GLN A 240 -8.57 -1.44 41.60
N LEU A 241 -9.11 -2.47 40.94
CA LEU A 241 -10.21 -3.25 41.47
C LEU A 241 -9.81 -3.98 42.76
N LEU A 242 -8.63 -4.60 42.77
CA LEU A 242 -8.11 -5.29 43.96
C LEU A 242 -7.83 -4.34 45.12
N TRP A 243 -7.26 -3.17 44.84
CA TRP A 243 -7.09 -2.11 45.84
C TRP A 243 -8.43 -1.68 46.45
N ALA A 244 -9.46 -1.48 45.63
CA ALA A 244 -10.80 -1.12 46.10
C ALA A 244 -11.46 -2.20 46.98
N LEU A 245 -11.08 -3.47 46.78
CA LEU A 245 -11.52 -4.61 47.59
C LEU A 245 -10.66 -4.82 48.86
N GLY A 246 -9.68 -3.95 49.12
CA GLY A 246 -8.78 -4.06 50.27
C GLY A 246 -7.78 -5.22 50.17
N LYS A 247 -7.52 -5.74 48.97
CA LYS A 247 -6.55 -6.83 48.74
C LYS A 247 -5.29 -6.28 48.07
N GLU A 248 -4.12 -6.51 48.69
CA GLU A 248 -2.83 -6.19 48.08
C GLU A 248 -2.29 -7.39 47.29
N ILE A 249 -1.79 -7.15 46.07
CA ILE A 249 -1.02 -8.16 45.32
C ILE A 249 0.46 -7.91 45.53
N THR A 250 1.16 -8.85 46.14
CA THR A 250 2.62 -8.90 46.11
C THR A 250 3.07 -9.75 44.93
N LEU A 251 3.33 -9.14 43.78
CA LEU A 251 4.03 -9.82 42.69
C LEU A 251 5.51 -9.88 43.06
N SER A 252 6.01 -11.04 43.46
CA SER A 252 7.45 -11.22 43.72
C SER A 252 8.24 -10.88 42.46
N SER A 253 8.95 -9.75 42.52
CA SER A 253 9.84 -9.24 41.49
C SER A 253 11.19 -9.96 41.64
N GLN A 254 11.25 -11.23 41.25
CA GLN A 254 12.53 -11.87 40.97
C GLN A 254 12.61 -12.04 39.46
N GLU A 255 13.38 -11.15 38.83
CA GLU A 255 13.89 -11.09 37.44
C GLU A 255 13.82 -9.68 36.82
N ASP A 256 13.96 -8.63 37.64
CA ASP A 256 14.45 -7.32 37.17
C ASP A 256 15.94 -7.19 37.52
N LYS A 257 16.80 -7.89 36.77
CA LYS A 257 18.19 -7.47 36.62
C LYS A 257 18.41 -7.12 35.16
N ALA A 258 18.37 -5.81 34.89
CA ALA A 258 18.96 -5.25 33.68
C ALA A 258 20.42 -5.75 33.56
N PRO A 259 20.90 -6.12 32.37
CA PRO A 259 22.32 -6.34 32.18
C PRO A 259 23.03 -5.01 32.44
N GLN A 260 23.86 -4.99 33.49
CA GLN A 260 24.82 -3.92 33.73
C GLN A 260 25.74 -3.86 32.52
N ASN A 261 25.64 -2.75 31.78
CA ASN A 261 26.63 -2.38 30.78
C ASN A 261 27.92 -2.06 31.53
N ASP A 262 28.82 -3.02 31.59
CA ASP A 262 30.17 -2.81 32.09
C ASP A 262 30.93 -1.99 31.05
N ARG A 263 31.17 -0.72 31.38
CA ARG A 263 32.15 0.12 30.67
C ARG A 263 33.53 -0.31 31.14
N SER A 264 34.14 -1.22 30.39
CA SER A 264 35.60 -1.31 30.31
C SER A 264 36.05 -0.53 29.07
N GLU A 265 36.53 0.69 29.33
CA GLU A 265 37.56 1.31 28.50
C GLU A 265 38.79 0.40 28.55
N GLU A 266 39.23 -0.15 27.42
CA GLU A 266 40.64 -0.50 27.23
C GLU A 266 40.96 -0.57 25.73
N THR A 267 41.54 0.54 25.25
CA THR A 267 42.70 0.59 24.35
C THR A 267 42.93 -0.58 23.39
N CYS A 268 42.70 -0.33 22.10
CA CYS A 268 43.48 -0.99 21.06
C CYS A 268 44.20 0.06 20.20
N GLN A 269 45.51 0.11 20.42
CA GLN A 269 46.47 0.95 19.74
C GLN A 269 46.54 0.61 18.25
N LYS A 270 46.92 1.65 17.50
CA LYS A 270 47.51 1.58 16.16
C LYS A 270 48.59 0.50 16.12
N ASP A 271 48.60 -0.32 15.07
CA ASP A 271 49.84 -0.81 14.47
C ASP A 271 49.64 -1.08 12.97
N LYS A 272 50.30 -0.23 12.16
CA LYS A 272 50.90 -0.59 10.87
C LYS A 272 52.34 -1.01 11.19
N PRO A 273 52.87 -2.08 10.58
CA PRO A 273 53.75 -1.91 9.40
C PRO A 273 53.59 -3.10 8.40
N SER A 274 54.02 -3.09 7.14
CA SER A 274 55.06 -2.37 6.38
C SER A 274 54.56 -2.00 4.98
#